data_AF-A0A0D0C0U1-F1
#
_entry.id   AF-A0A0D0C0U1-F1
#
_cell.length_a   1.000
_cell.length_b   1.000
_cell.length_c   1.000
_cell.angle_alpha   90.00
_cell.angle_beta   90.00
_cell.angle_gamma   90.00
#
_symmetry.space_group_name_H-M   'P 1'
#
loop_
_entity.id
_entity.type
_entity.pdbx_description
1 polymer ?
#
loop_
_entity_poly.entity_id
_entity_poly.type
_entity_poly.pdbx_seq_one_letter_code
_entity_poly.pdbx_strand_id
1 'polypeptide(L)'
;MLGRILLLAASLAVLHAAFSTYEHLSHLKALGKPESSLPQDIVLEAIIGLGLGILGASLNAAPLKEITWSSEMKTRSIDEMNARLGFANYVNRGRNIWNTSRS
;
A
#
# COMPACT_ATOMS: atom_id res chain seq x y z
N MET A 1 7.18 5.03 -3.52
CA MET A 1 8.06 4.34 -4.49
C MET A 1 8.96 3.32 -3.80
N LEU A 2 9.74 3.73 -2.78
CA LEU A 2 10.67 2.85 -2.05
C LEU A 2 10.04 1.55 -1.53
N GLY A 3 8.90 1.63 -0.82
CA GLY A 3 8.22 0.42 -0.29
C GLY A 3 7.83 -0.59 -1.37
N ARG A 4 7.42 -0.13 -2.57
CA ARG A 4 7.10 -1.01 -3.70
C ARG A 4 8.34 -1.69 -4.29
N ILE A 5 9.46 -0.97 -4.37
CA ILE A 5 10.74 -1.52 -4.84
C ILE A 5 11.24 -2.58 -3.86
N LEU A 6 11.18 -2.29 -2.54
CA LEU A 6 11.54 -3.25 -1.50
C LEU A 6 10.65 -4.49 -1.53
N LEU A 7 9.33 -4.33 -1.72
CA LEU A 7 8.43 -5.46 -1.87
C LEU A 7 8.78 -6.32 -3.09
N LEU A 8 9.06 -5.71 -4.25
CA LEU A 8 9.46 -6.46 -5.44
C LEU A 8 10.78 -7.20 -5.22
N ALA A 9 11.78 -6.54 -4.63
CA ALA A 9 13.07 -7.16 -4.31
C ALA A 9 12.90 -8.32 -3.32
N ALA A 10 12.08 -8.14 -2.28
CA ALA A 10 11.75 -9.18 -1.32
C ALA A 10 11.04 -10.38 -1.96
N SER A 11 10.07 -10.13 -2.85
CA SER A 11 9.38 -11.19 -3.58
C SER A 11 10.36 -12.00 -4.45
N LEU A 12 11.26 -11.33 -5.16
CA LEU A 12 12.28 -12.00 -5.96
C LEU A 12 13.27 -12.81 -5.09
N ALA A 13 13.73 -12.25 -3.97
CA ALA A 13 14.64 -12.95 -3.05
C ALA A 13 13.98 -14.21 -2.44
N VAL A 14 12.71 -14.12 -2.03
CA VAL A 14 11.97 -15.28 -1.48
C VAL A 14 11.73 -16.33 -2.56
N LEU A 15 11.38 -15.92 -3.79
CA LEU A 15 11.24 -16.86 -4.90
C LEU A 15 12.58 -17.53 -5.24
N HIS A 16 13.67 -16.79 -5.20
CA HIS A 16 15.01 -17.32 -5.42
C HIS A 16 15.37 -18.37 -4.35
N ALA A 17 15.22 -18.03 -3.06
CA ALA A 17 15.48 -18.96 -1.96
C ALA A 17 14.57 -20.21 -2.01
N ALA A 18 13.31 -20.05 -2.43
CA ALA A 18 12.38 -21.17 -2.62
C ALA A 18 12.83 -22.10 -3.76
N PHE A 19 13.30 -21.53 -4.87
CA PHE A 19 13.85 -22.30 -5.99
C PHE A 19 15.13 -23.04 -5.57
N SER A 20 16.05 -22.37 -4.88
CA SER A 20 17.29 -23.01 -4.36
C SER A 20 16.98 -24.14 -3.38
N THR A 21 15.98 -23.96 -2.51
CA THR A 21 15.50 -25.01 -1.61
C THR A 21 14.96 -26.20 -2.39
N TYR A 22 14.14 -25.94 -3.42
CA TYR A 22 13.57 -26.99 -4.28
C TYR A 22 14.66 -27.77 -5.01
N GLU A 23 15.63 -27.08 -5.60
CA GLU A 23 16.75 -27.70 -6.31
C GLU A 23 17.58 -28.57 -5.36
N HIS A 24 17.94 -28.03 -4.19
CA HIS A 24 18.71 -28.74 -3.18
C HIS A 24 18.01 -30.02 -2.70
N LEU A 25 16.72 -29.93 -2.33
CA LEU A 25 15.95 -31.10 -1.91
C LEU A 25 15.74 -32.11 -3.04
N SER A 26 15.59 -31.65 -4.28
CA SER A 26 15.47 -32.54 -5.44
C SER A 26 16.76 -33.32 -5.68
N HIS A 27 17.93 -32.68 -5.54
CA HIS A 27 19.22 -33.35 -5.61
C HIS A 27 19.42 -34.38 -4.50
N LEU A 28 19.07 -34.04 -3.26
CA LEU A 28 19.17 -34.96 -2.13
C LEU A 28 18.28 -36.19 -2.28
N LYS A 29 17.06 -35.99 -2.78
CA LYS A 29 16.14 -37.08 -3.11
C LYS A 29 16.73 -37.99 -4.20
N ALA A 30 17.33 -37.43 -5.24
CA ALA A 30 17.98 -38.21 -6.30
C ALA A 30 19.19 -39.01 -5.81
N LEU A 31 19.91 -38.49 -4.80
CA LEU A 31 21.05 -39.17 -4.17
C LEU A 31 20.65 -40.20 -3.10
N GLY A 32 19.35 -40.37 -2.83
CA GLY A 32 18.85 -41.30 -1.82
C GLY A 32 19.17 -40.90 -0.37
N LYS A 33 19.49 -39.62 -0.12
CA LYS A 33 19.83 -39.09 1.22
C LYS A 33 18.92 -37.91 1.58
N PRO A 34 17.64 -38.16 1.94
CA PRO A 34 16.67 -37.09 2.20
C PRO A 34 16.88 -36.33 3.52
N GLU A 35 17.69 -36.87 4.44
CA GLU A 35 17.82 -36.39 5.83
C GLU A 35 18.83 -35.24 6.03
N SER A 36 19.47 -34.72 4.98
CA SER A 36 20.47 -33.65 5.18
C SER A 36 19.81 -32.28 5.37
N SER A 37 20.36 -31.51 6.31
CA SER A 37 19.91 -30.15 6.61
C SER A 37 20.10 -29.19 5.43
N LEU A 38 19.24 -28.17 5.35
CA LEU A 38 19.40 -27.09 4.39
C LEU A 38 20.69 -26.29 4.65
N PRO A 39 21.40 -25.89 3.58
CA PRO A 39 22.48 -24.92 3.65
C PRO A 39 22.07 -23.61 4.34
N GLN A 40 22.97 -23.08 5.18
CA GLN A 40 22.69 -21.87 5.98
C GLN A 40 22.52 -20.60 5.14
N ASP A 41 23.12 -20.55 3.96
CA ASP A 41 22.99 -19.46 2.98
C ASP A 41 21.55 -19.33 2.49
N ILE A 42 20.90 -20.43 2.10
CA ILE A 42 19.49 -20.43 1.67
C ILE A 42 18.56 -19.97 2.80
N VAL A 43 18.83 -20.43 4.03
CA VAL A 43 18.06 -20.02 5.21
C VAL A 43 18.22 -18.52 5.48
N LEU A 44 19.46 -18.00 5.41
CA LEU A 44 19.73 -16.59 5.61
C LEU A 44 19.09 -15.74 4.52
N GLU A 45 19.15 -16.18 3.26
CA GLU A 45 18.51 -15.50 2.12
C GLU A 45 16.99 -15.40 2.30
N ALA A 46 16.34 -16.49 2.73
CA ALA A 46 14.91 -16.49 3.03
C ALA A 46 14.54 -15.54 4.19
N ILE A 47 15.35 -15.50 5.26
CA ILE A 47 15.15 -14.60 6.39
C ILE A 47 15.32 -13.13 5.98
N ILE A 48 16.35 -12.83 5.17
CA ILE A 48 16.58 -11.48 4.64
C ILE A 48 15.42 -11.07 3.72
N GLY A 49 14.98 -11.97 2.83
CA GLY A 49 13.83 -11.74 1.97
C GLY A 49 12.55 -11.44 2.76
N LEU A 50 12.29 -12.20 3.83
CA LEU A 50 11.18 -11.94 4.74
C LEU A 50 11.29 -10.57 5.41
N GLY A 51 12.46 -10.23 5.95
CA GLY A 51 12.71 -8.94 6.59
C GLY A 51 12.48 -7.75 5.64
N LEU A 52 13.01 -7.83 4.42
CA LEU A 52 12.78 -6.83 3.37
C LEU A 52 11.31 -6.74 2.98
N GLY A 53 10.59 -7.87 2.95
CA GLY A 53 9.16 -7.91 2.66
C GLY A 53 8.33 -7.18 3.71
N ILE A 54 8.65 -7.41 5.00
CA ILE A 54 8.00 -6.70 6.12
C ILE A 54 8.26 -5.19 6.01
N LEU A 55 9.51 -4.79 5.84
CA LEU A 55 9.87 -3.37 5.69
C LEU A 55 9.20 -2.72 4.48
N GLY A 56 9.20 -3.40 3.34
CA GLY A 56 8.54 -2.93 2.12
C GLY A 56 7.04 -2.76 2.29
N ALA A 57 6.38 -3.73 2.95
CA ALA A 57 4.95 -3.69 3.26
C ALA A 57 4.61 -2.53 4.20
N SER A 58 5.38 -2.37 5.29
CA SER A 58 5.18 -1.29 6.26
C SER A 58 5.35 0.10 5.62
N LEU A 59 6.33 0.28 4.73
CA LEU A 59 6.55 1.55 4.03
C LEU A 59 5.51 1.83 2.94
N ASN A 60 4.79 0.82 2.47
CA ASN A 60 3.72 0.97 1.48
C ASN A 60 2.34 1.12 2.14
N ALA A 61 2.24 0.99 3.46
CA ALA A 61 1.00 1.20 4.19
C ALA A 61 0.54 2.66 4.06
N ALA A 62 -0.78 2.86 3.96
CA ALA A 62 -1.36 4.20 3.94
C ALA A 62 -1.08 4.91 5.28
N PRO A 63 -0.86 6.23 5.26
CA PRO A 63 -0.72 7.00 6.50
C PRO A 63 -1.99 6.86 7.34
N LEU A 64 -1.82 6.77 8.65
CA LEU A 64 -2.95 6.76 9.57
C LEU A 64 -3.73 8.07 9.42
N LYS A 65 -5.04 7.95 9.19
CA LYS A 65 -5.94 9.10 9.19
C LYS A 65 -6.26 9.48 10.64
N GLU A 66 -6.17 10.76 10.96
CA GLU A 66 -6.65 11.23 12.26
C GLU A 66 -8.17 11.09 12.39
N ILE A 67 -8.61 10.57 13.54
CA ILE A 67 -10.03 10.33 13.85
C ILE A 67 -10.71 11.52 14.53
N THR A 68 -9.96 12.56 14.88
CA THR A 68 -10.49 13.66 15.68
C THR A 68 -11.30 14.62 14.83
N TRP A 69 -12.54 14.90 15.25
CA TRP A 69 -13.44 15.82 14.58
C TRP A 69 -12.83 17.21 14.36
N SER A 70 -12.05 17.73 15.32
CA SER A 70 -11.36 19.01 15.18
C SER A 70 -10.31 19.02 14.06
N SER A 71 -9.70 17.87 13.77
CA SER A 71 -8.70 17.73 12.71
C SER A 71 -9.36 17.71 11.32
N GLU A 72 -10.47 16.98 11.20
CA GLU A 72 -11.32 17.00 9.99
C GLU A 72 -11.99 18.37 9.76
N MET A 73 -12.37 19.09 10.82
CA MET A 73 -13.01 20.41 10.68
C MET A 73 -12.02 21.51 10.23
N LYS A 74 -10.71 21.34 10.45
CA LYS A 74 -9.68 22.29 9.97
C LYS A 74 -9.54 22.32 8.46
N THR A 75 -9.87 21.24 7.76
CA THR A 75 -9.79 21.16 6.29
C THR A 75 -11.08 21.63 5.60
N ARG A 76 -12.16 21.86 6.35
CA ARG A 76 -13.46 22.31 5.84
C ARG A 76 -13.58 23.83 5.88
N SER A 77 -14.12 24.41 4.82
CA SER A 77 -14.40 25.85 4.78
C SER A 77 -15.77 26.17 5.39
N ILE A 78 -15.90 27.40 5.89
CA ILE A 78 -17.17 27.90 6.43
C ILE A 78 -18.25 27.92 5.34
N ASP A 79 -17.87 28.20 4.09
CA ASP A 79 -18.78 28.21 2.95
C ASP A 79 -19.32 26.81 2.62
N GLU A 80 -18.49 25.77 2.70
CA GLU A 80 -18.95 24.38 2.55
C GLU A 80 -20.00 24.01 3.60
N MET A 81 -19.78 24.42 4.85
CA MET A 81 -20.72 24.15 5.94
C MET A 81 -22.01 24.99 5.81
N ASN A 82 -21.91 26.22 5.29
CA ASN A 82 -23.03 27.14 5.11
C ASN A 82 -23.83 26.89 3.83
N ALA A 83 -23.26 26.20 2.84
CA ALA A 83 -23.95 25.87 1.59
C ALA A 83 -25.22 25.06 1.81
N ARG A 84 -25.31 24.30 2.93
CA ARG A 84 -26.49 23.57 3.41
C ARG A 84 -27.36 23.05 2.26
N LEU A 85 -26.80 22.18 1.42
CA LEU A 85 -27.38 21.79 0.13
C LEU A 85 -28.83 21.29 0.22
N GLY A 86 -29.22 20.67 1.35
CA GLY A 86 -30.61 20.26 1.61
C GLY A 86 -31.62 21.41 1.72
N PHE A 87 -31.15 22.65 1.88
CA PHE A 87 -31.95 23.88 1.93
C PHE A 87 -31.56 24.88 0.83
N ALA A 88 -30.93 24.40 -0.26
CA ALA A 88 -30.52 25.26 -1.35
C ALA A 88 -31.72 25.99 -1.98
N ASN A 89 -31.64 27.33 -2.05
CA ASN A 89 -32.67 28.16 -2.66
C ASN A 89 -32.22 28.63 -4.07
N TYR A 90 -33.01 28.26 -5.07
CA TYR A 90 -32.78 28.62 -6.48
C TYR A 90 -33.35 29.99 -6.88
N VAL A 91 -34.12 30.63 -5.99
CA VAL A 91 -34.61 32.01 -6.16
C VAL A 91 -33.60 32.98 -5.54
N ASN A 92 -32.47 33.14 -6.22
CA ASN A 92 -31.42 34.07 -5.81
C ASN A 92 -31.05 35.04 -6.95
N ARG A 93 -30.34 36.11 -6.62
CA ARG A 93 -29.94 37.17 -7.57
C ARG A 93 -29.09 36.64 -8.73
N GLY A 94 -28.38 35.53 -8.53
CA GLY A 94 -27.58 34.87 -9.57
C GLY A 94 -28.41 34.50 -10.79
N ARG A 95 -29.68 34.08 -10.61
CA ARG A 95 -30.57 33.71 -11.72
C ARG A 95 -30.68 34.81 -12.79
N ASN A 96 -30.74 36.08 -12.38
CA ASN A 96 -30.89 37.19 -13.32
C ASN A 96 -29.54 37.62 -13.91
N ILE A 97 -28.48 37.59 -13.10
CA ILE A 97 -27.12 37.99 -13.51
C ILE A 97 -26.57 37.04 -14.59
N TRP A 98 -26.77 35.72 -14.44
CA TRP A 98 -26.31 34.73 -15.43
C TRP A 98 -27.14 34.74 -16.73
N ASN A 99 -28.39 35.20 -16.69
CA ASN A 99 -29.27 35.23 -17.85
C ASN A 99 -29.03 36.47 -18.72
N THR A 100 -28.70 37.63 -18.12
CA THR A 100 -28.36 38.86 -18.84
C THR A 100 -26.98 38.80 -19.52
N SER A 101 -26.03 38.00 -19.01
CA SER A 101 -24.71 37.83 -19.65
C SER A 101 -24.73 36.95 -20.91
N ARG A 102 -25.86 36.32 -21.25
CA ARG A 102 -26.00 35.39 -22.39
C ARG A 102 -26.87 35.94 -23.53
N SER A 103 -27.34 37.18 -23.45
CA SER A 103 -28.02 37.93 -24.53
C SER A 103 -27.09 38.98 -25.12
#